data_AF-A0A914Z958-F1
#
_entry.id   AF-A0A914Z958-F1
#
_cell.length_a   1.000
_cell.length_b   1.000
_cell.length_c   1.000
_cell.angle_alpha   90.00
_cell.angle_beta   90.00
_cell.angle_gamma   90.00
#
_symmetry.space_group_name_H-M   'P 1'
#
loop_
_entity.id
_entity.type
_entity.pdbx_description
1 polymer ?
#
loop_
_entity_poly.entity_id
_entity_poly.type
_entity_poly.pdbx_seq_one_letter_code
_entity_poly.pdbx_strand_id
1 'polypeptide(L)'
;MILAFYDTPPKAELKKTKVIPQSELYLPLYQKYLKESGSGFLVKSGLTFADFVISEFLITLRMEAPDIMEKYPDLLQYLDRMKAIPQLKEYYASRNEEFNFK
;
A
#
# COMPACT_ATOMS: atom_id res chain seq x y z
N MET A 1 -24.71 14.07 8.01
CA MET A 1 -24.33 15.10 9.01
C MET A 1 -23.85 14.39 10.29
N ILE A 2 -22.62 13.85 10.28
CA ILE A 2 -21.87 13.41 11.50
C ILE A 2 -20.36 13.68 11.32
N LEU A 3 -19.85 13.72 10.07
CA LEU A 3 -18.40 13.87 9.82
C LEU A 3 -17.81 15.28 10.03
N ALA A 4 -18.61 16.28 10.42
CA ALA A 4 -18.12 17.65 10.66
C ALA A 4 -17.43 17.85 12.02
N PHE A 5 -17.26 16.80 12.83
CA PHE A 5 -16.74 16.85 14.20
C PHE A 5 -15.34 16.27 14.43
N TYR A 6 -14.66 15.75 13.40
CA TYR A 6 -13.25 15.42 13.56
C TYR A 6 -12.43 16.67 13.24
N ASP A 7 -12.04 17.37 14.30
CA ASP A 7 -10.94 18.33 14.27
C ASP A 7 -9.70 17.53 13.82
N THR A 8 -9.50 17.49 12.50
CA THR A 8 -8.53 16.58 11.89
C THR A 8 -7.17 17.20 12.14
N PRO A 9 -6.28 16.56 12.92
CA PRO A 9 -4.99 17.15 13.23
C PRO A 9 -4.24 17.46 11.93
N PRO A 10 -3.38 18.48 11.90
CA PRO A 10 -2.56 18.76 10.74
C PRO A 10 -1.84 17.50 10.25
N LYS A 11 -1.72 17.31 8.93
CA LYS A 11 -1.14 16.09 8.32
C LYS A 11 0.19 15.66 8.98
N ALA A 12 1.04 16.60 9.37
CA ALA A 12 2.31 16.33 10.03
C ALA A 12 2.16 15.66 11.40
N GLU A 13 1.14 16.03 12.17
CA GLU A 13 0.83 15.43 13.47
C GLU A 13 0.24 14.03 13.28
N LEU A 14 -0.67 13.86 12.32
CA LEU A 14 -1.22 12.55 11.94
C LEU A 14 -0.12 11.58 11.49
N LYS A 15 0.87 12.06 10.73
CA LYS A 15 2.00 11.23 10.30
C LYS A 15 2.75 10.64 11.51
N LYS A 16 3.07 11.48 12.49
CA LYS A 16 3.81 11.07 13.70
C LYS A 16 2.98 10.20 14.65
N THR A 17 1.72 10.56 14.87
CA THR A 17 0.88 9.95 15.90
C THR A 17 0.12 8.71 15.43
N LYS A 18 -0.12 8.58 14.12
CA LYS A 18 -0.93 7.50 13.55
C LYS A 18 -0.19 6.74 12.46
N VAL A 19 0.29 7.41 11.41
CA VAL A 19 0.82 6.73 10.22
C VAL A 19 2.08 5.93 10.53
N ILE A 20 3.08 6.53 11.20
CA ILE A 20 4.33 5.85 11.54
C ILE A 20 4.08 4.62 12.43
N PRO A 21 3.42 4.74 13.61
CA PRO A 21 3.18 3.59 14.47
C PRO A 21 2.39 2.47 13.78
N GLN A 22 1.39 2.84 12.97
CA GLN A 22 0.55 1.86 12.29
C GLN A 22 1.30 1.14 11.16
N SER A 23 2.19 1.85 10.47
CA SER A 23 3.05 1.28 9.44
C SER A 23 4.07 0.30 10.04
N GLU A 24 4.67 0.66 11.17
CA GLU A 24 5.59 -0.21 11.91
C GLU A 24 4.90 -1.49 12.41
N LEU A 25 3.59 -1.44 12.68
CA LEU A 25 2.82 -2.62 13.04
C LEU A 25 2.46 -3.51 11.84
N TYR A 26 1.97 -2.93 10.74
CA TYR A 26 1.37 -3.73 9.65
C TYR A 26 2.33 -4.09 8.52
N LEU A 27 3.28 -3.22 8.16
CA LEU A 27 4.18 -3.50 7.04
C LEU A 27 5.03 -4.77 7.26
N PRO A 28 5.56 -5.05 8.47
CA PRO A 28 6.25 -6.31 8.74
C PRO A 28 5.35 -7.55 8.59
N LEU A 29 4.04 -7.42 8.89
CA LEU A 29 3.09 -8.52 8.71
C LEU A 29 2.88 -8.83 7.22
N TYR A 30 2.79 -7.82 6.37
CA TYR A 30 2.69 -8.04 4.92
C TYR A 30 3.96 -8.68 4.35
N GLN A 31 5.15 -8.26 4.78
CA GLN A 31 6.39 -8.95 4.40
C GLN A 31 6.38 -10.41 4.86
N LYS A 32 5.96 -10.67 6.10
CA LYS A 32 5.84 -12.04 6.61
C LYS A 32 4.91 -12.87 5.73
N TYR A 33 3.72 -12.36 5.40
CA TYR A 33 2.77 -13.08 4.56
C TYR A 33 3.28 -13.32 3.14
N LEU A 34 3.94 -12.34 2.52
CA LEU A 34 4.57 -12.51 1.21
C LEU A 34 5.68 -13.57 1.23
N LYS A 35 6.46 -13.63 2.30
CA LYS A 35 7.50 -14.64 2.48
C LYS A 35 6.92 -16.03 2.71
N GLU A 36 5.91 -16.14 3.57
CA GLU A 36 5.28 -17.42 3.93
C GLU A 36 4.43 -18.00 2.81
N SER A 37 3.84 -17.15 1.96
CA SER A 37 3.01 -17.61 0.85
C SER A 37 3.81 -18.39 -0.20
N GLY A 38 5.04 -17.97 -0.47
CA GLY A 38 5.89 -18.49 -1.56
C GLY A 38 5.33 -18.30 -2.97
N SER A 39 4.18 -17.62 -3.11
CA SER A 39 3.47 -17.45 -4.39
C SER A 39 3.83 -16.15 -5.11
N GLY A 40 4.54 -15.26 -4.43
CA GLY A 40 4.71 -13.86 -4.86
C GLY A 40 3.50 -12.97 -4.57
N PHE A 41 2.43 -13.50 -3.96
CA PHE A 41 1.25 -12.75 -3.52
C PHE A 41 1.02 -12.97 -2.02
N LEU A 42 0.06 -12.28 -1.41
CA LEU A 42 -0.11 -12.32 0.05
C LEU A 42 -0.50 -13.69 0.60
N VAL A 43 -1.04 -14.57 -0.23
CA VAL A 43 -1.48 -15.92 0.18
C VAL A 43 -0.98 -17.00 -0.77
N LYS A 44 -0.88 -18.23 -0.27
CA LYS A 44 -0.29 -19.36 -1.00
C LYS A 44 -1.01 -19.70 -2.31
N SER A 45 -2.31 -19.43 -2.40
CA SER A 45 -3.13 -19.67 -3.59
C SER A 45 -2.86 -18.72 -4.76
N GLY A 46 -1.97 -17.73 -4.58
CA GLY A 46 -1.66 -16.73 -5.60
C GLY A 46 -2.47 -15.44 -5.43
N LEU A 47 -2.74 -14.76 -6.55
CA LEU A 47 -3.40 -13.46 -6.59
C LEU A 47 -4.84 -13.54 -6.05
N THR A 48 -5.18 -12.68 -5.11
CA THR A 48 -6.52 -12.59 -4.51
C THR A 48 -6.99 -11.14 -4.34
N PHE A 49 -8.23 -10.95 -3.89
CA PHE A 49 -8.74 -9.62 -3.57
C PHE A 49 -7.89 -8.87 -2.53
N ALA A 50 -7.30 -9.60 -1.58
CA ALA A 50 -6.43 -9.02 -0.56
C ALA A 50 -5.24 -8.26 -1.18
N ASP A 51 -4.70 -8.77 -2.30
CA ASP A 51 -3.58 -8.15 -2.96
C ASP A 51 -3.93 -6.78 -3.54
N PHE A 52 -5.14 -6.61 -4.07
CA PHE A 52 -5.59 -5.32 -4.58
C PHE A 52 -5.79 -4.31 -3.44
N VAL A 53 -6.39 -4.71 -2.33
CA VAL A 53 -6.61 -3.83 -1.18
C VAL A 53 -5.28 -3.35 -0.59
N ILE A 54 -4.34 -4.28 -0.36
CA ILE A 54 -3.05 -3.94 0.23
C ILE A 54 -2.18 -3.16 -0.75
N SER A 55 -2.16 -3.52 -2.03
CA SER A 55 -1.37 -2.76 -3.02
C SER A 55 -1.85 -1.32 -3.16
N GLU A 56 -3.16 -1.05 -3.21
CA GLU A 56 -3.68 0.33 -3.25
C GLU A 56 -3.33 1.13 -1.99
N PHE A 57 -3.38 0.49 -0.81
CA PHE A 57 -2.92 1.11 0.43
C PHE A 57 -1.42 1.46 0.37
N LEU A 58 -0.59 0.53 -0.09
CA LEU A 58 0.86 0.73 -0.19
C LEU A 58 1.25 1.78 -1.24
N ILE A 59 0.49 1.92 -2.34
CA ILE A 59 0.66 3.01 -3.31
C ILE A 59 0.43 4.36 -2.62
N THR A 60 -0.68 4.48 -1.90
CA THR A 60 -1.01 5.71 -1.17
C THR A 60 0.07 6.03 -0.14
N LEU A 61 0.54 5.03 0.60
CA LEU A 61 1.61 5.20 1.58
C LEU A 61 2.94 5.62 0.93
N ARG A 62 3.28 5.07 -0.24
CA ARG A 62 4.47 5.47 -1.01
C ARG A 62 4.39 6.93 -1.45
N MET A 63 3.20 7.43 -1.81
CA MET A 63 3.01 8.81 -2.22
C MET A 63 3.08 9.79 -1.04
N GLU A 64 2.39 9.49 0.07
CA GLU A 64 2.24 10.41 1.20
C GLU A 64 3.37 10.28 2.25
N ALA A 65 4.04 9.13 2.32
CA ALA A 65 5.12 8.84 3.26
C ALA A 65 6.21 7.93 2.65
N PRO A 66 6.91 8.39 1.60
CA PRO A 66 7.94 7.60 0.90
C PRO A 66 9.06 7.13 1.84
N ASP A 67 9.42 7.94 2.84
CA ASP A 67 10.41 7.64 3.88
C ASP A 67 10.10 6.39 4.71
N ILE A 68 8.81 6.05 4.84
CA ILE A 68 8.40 4.82 5.49
C ILE A 68 8.58 3.65 4.51
N MET A 69 8.09 3.78 3.27
CA MET A 69 8.11 2.71 2.27
C MET A 69 9.52 2.31 1.82
N GLU A 70 10.47 3.24 1.78
CA GLU A 70 11.88 2.97 1.44
C GLU A 70 12.54 1.94 2.37
N LYS A 71 12.02 1.78 3.60
CA LYS A 71 12.51 0.77 4.56
C LYS A 71 12.04 -0.65 4.23
N TYR A 72 11.12 -0.81 3.28
CA TYR A 72 10.46 -2.07 2.94
C TYR A 72 10.60 -2.41 1.44
N PRO A 73 11.82 -2.67 0.94
CA PRO A 73 12.07 -2.93 -0.48
C PRO A 73 11.32 -4.15 -1.04
N ASP A 74 11.02 -5.15 -0.21
CA ASP A 74 10.22 -6.31 -0.63
C ASP A 74 8.78 -5.93 -0.98
N LEU A 75 8.22 -4.93 -0.27
CA LEU A 75 6.88 -4.43 -0.55
C LEU A 75 6.87 -3.59 -1.84
N LEU A 76 7.97 -2.89 -2.15
CA LEU A 76 8.13 -2.21 -3.43
C LEU A 76 8.19 -3.21 -4.60
N GLN A 77 8.95 -4.30 -4.45
CA GLN A 77 8.98 -5.37 -5.46
C GLN A 77 7.62 -6.04 -5.63
N TYR A 78 6.87 -6.21 -4.54
CA TYR A 78 5.49 -6.70 -4.59
C TYR A 78 4.57 -5.76 -5.39
N LEU A 79 4.70 -4.44 -5.20
CA LEU A 79 3.98 -3.45 -5.99
C LEU A 79 4.33 -3.50 -7.48
N ASP A 80 5.62 -3.67 -7.82
CA ASP A 80 6.05 -3.82 -9.20
C ASP A 80 5.43 -5.07 -9.85
N ARG A 81 5.32 -6.17 -9.09
CA ARG A 81 4.61 -7.39 -9.53
C ARG A 81 3.14 -7.13 -9.80
N MET A 82 2.46 -6.35 -8.95
CA MET A 82 1.06 -5.96 -9.18
C MET A 82 0.93 -5.12 -10.46
N LYS A 83 1.81 -4.13 -10.67
CA LYS A 83 1.83 -3.29 -11.88
C LYS A 83 2.08 -4.10 -13.16
N ALA A 84 2.81 -5.21 -13.06
CA ALA A 84 3.11 -6.08 -14.20
C ALA A 84 1.91 -6.91 -14.69
N ILE A 85 0.83 -7.02 -13.92
CA ILE A 85 -0.38 -7.78 -14.28
C ILE A 85 -1.00 -7.15 -15.55
N PRO A 86 -1.09 -7.88 -16.67
CA PRO A 86 -1.53 -7.31 -17.95
C PRO A 86 -2.89 -6.60 -17.88
N GLN A 87 -3.85 -7.19 -17.18
CA GLN A 87 -5.20 -6.66 -17.04
C GLN A 87 -5.24 -5.34 -16.26
N LEU A 88 -4.26 -5.07 -15.40
CA LEU A 88 -4.21 -3.83 -14.64
C LEU A 88 -3.54 -2.69 -15.40
N LYS A 89 -2.76 -2.99 -16.46
CA LYS A 89 -2.07 -1.96 -17.25
C LYS A 89 -3.06 -0.97 -17.85
N GLU A 90 -4.16 -1.46 -18.42
CA GLU A 90 -5.21 -0.62 -19.00
C GLU A 90 -5.91 0.22 -17.92
N TYR A 91 -6.23 -0.39 -16.78
CA TYR A 91 -6.82 0.33 -15.65
C TYR A 91 -5.92 1.49 -15.20
N TYR A 92 -4.63 1.23 -14.95
CA TYR A 92 -3.69 2.28 -14.55
C TYR A 92 -3.48 3.36 -15.61
N ALA A 93 -3.54 3.02 -16.90
CA ALA A 93 -3.46 4.02 -17.97
C ALA A 93 -4.69 4.95 -18.00
N SER A 94 -5.87 4.43 -17.65
CA SER A 94 -7.13 5.18 -17.67
C SER A 94 -7.51 5.88 -16.37
N ARG A 95 -6.96 5.44 -15.22
CA ARG A 95 -7.30 6.01 -13.92
C ARG A 95 -6.59 7.35 -13.70
N ASN A 96 -7.16 8.18 -12.82
CA ASN A 96 -6.63 9.49 -12.48
C ASN A 96 -5.11 9.43 -12.17
N GLU A 97 -4.33 10.23 -12.90
CA GLU A 97 -2.87 10.28 -12.83
C GLU A 97 -2.31 10.54 -11.43
N GLU A 98 -3.08 11.25 -10.59
CA GLU A 98 -2.70 11.51 -9.21
C GLU A 98 -2.43 10.21 -8.45
N PHE A 99 -3.21 9.15 -8.70
CA PHE A 99 -3.11 7.88 -8.00
C PHE A 99 -2.25 6.84 -8.72
N ASN A 100 -1.56 7.19 -9.81
CA ASN A 100 -0.80 6.19 -10.56
C ASN A 100 0.50 5.76 -9.85
N PHE A 101 0.92 4.52 -10.15
CA PHE A 101 2.22 3.98 -9.74
C PHE A 101 3.36 4.82 -10.36
N LYS A 102 3.75 5.91 -9.69
CA LYS A 102 4.94 6.71 -10.03
C LYS A 102 6.20 6.01 -9.55
#